data_AF-A0A7S2XN30-F1
#
_entry.id   AF-A0A7S2XN30-F1
#
_cell.length_a   1.000
_cell.length_b   1.000
_cell.length_c   1.000
_cell.angle_alpha   90.00
_cell.angle_beta   90.00
_cell.angle_gamma   90.00
#
_symmetry.space_group_name_H-M   'P 1'
#
loop_
_entity.id
_entity.type
_entity.pdbx_description
1 polymer ?
#
loop_
_entity_poly.entity_id
_entity_poly.type
_entity_poly.pdbx_seq_one_letter_code
_entity_poly.pdbx_strand_id
1 'polypeptide(L)'
;GFYWRFQGCKDRILRVRESINYGIPIEQVDAETGKIIETFSSSRKAHEKTKVSRCIIKRVLERRGKATAGGFFWRIQGETHEPWPDPEPTNRNPVEQLDFET
;
A
#
# COMPACT_ATOMS: atom_id res chain seq x y z
N GLY A 1 -26.69 -3.52 -16.72
CA GLY A 1 -25.85 -2.48 -17.37
C GLY A 1 -24.43 -3.00 -17.44
N PHE A 2 -23.69 -2.65 -18.48
CA PHE A 2 -22.32 -3.16 -18.71
C PHE A 2 -21.38 -2.01 -19.07
N TYR A 3 -20.08 -2.20 -18.81
CA TYR A 3 -19.03 -1.33 -19.33
C TYR A 3 -17.85 -2.17 -19.83
N TRP A 4 -17.07 -1.56 -20.73
CA TRP A 4 -15.98 -2.22 -21.46
C TRP A 4 -14.64 -1.55 -21.17
N ARG A 5 -13.54 -2.31 -21.24
CA ARG A 5 -12.16 -1.81 -21.18
C ARG A 5 -11.27 -2.46 -22.23
N PHE A 6 -10.21 -1.75 -22.63
CA PHE A 6 -9.23 -2.23 -23.61
C PHE A 6 -8.35 -3.36 -23.05
N GLN A 7 -8.14 -4.39 -23.87
CA GLN A 7 -7.23 -5.49 -23.58
C GLN A 7 -5.78 -4.99 -23.49
N GLY A 8 -5.10 -5.24 -22.37
CA GLY A 8 -3.70 -4.83 -22.15
C GLY A 8 -3.49 -3.44 -21.55
N CYS A 9 -4.55 -2.68 -21.26
CA CYS A 9 -4.42 -1.41 -20.52
C CYS A 9 -4.22 -1.71 -19.02
N LYS A 10 -2.98 -1.61 -18.51
CA LYS A 10 -2.66 -1.94 -17.12
C LYS A 10 -3.02 -0.86 -16.10
N ASP A 11 -3.12 0.41 -16.45
CA ASP A 11 -3.40 1.43 -15.43
C ASP A 11 -4.09 2.65 -16.06
N ARG A 12 -5.41 2.73 -15.85
CA ARG A 12 -6.19 3.97 -15.63
C ARG A 12 -7.68 3.62 -15.60
N ILE A 13 -8.13 2.93 -14.55
CA ILE A 13 -9.42 3.35 -13.99
C ILE A 13 -9.10 4.64 -13.23
N LEU A 14 -9.06 5.72 -14.02
CA LEU A 14 -9.00 7.14 -13.65
C LEU A 14 -7.99 7.51 -12.56
N ARG A 15 -7.10 8.46 -12.88
CA ARG A 15 -6.34 9.20 -11.85
C ARG A 15 -7.33 9.92 -10.94
N VAL A 16 -7.76 9.25 -9.87
CA VAL A 16 -8.60 9.81 -8.82
C VAL A 16 -7.70 10.71 -7.96
N ARG A 17 -7.33 11.88 -8.52
CA ARG A 17 -7.08 13.07 -7.70
C ARG A 17 -8.35 13.45 -6.92
N GLU A 18 -9.51 12.92 -7.33
CA GLU A 18 -10.80 13.05 -6.66
C GLU A 18 -11.01 12.00 -5.56
N SER A 19 -10.21 12.14 -4.50
CA SER A 19 -10.55 11.59 -3.18
C SER A 19 -10.38 10.06 -2.97
N ILE A 20 -9.13 9.68 -2.69
CA ILE A 20 -8.79 8.56 -1.77
C ILE A 20 -9.22 8.83 -0.30
N ASN A 21 -9.83 9.99 -0.02
CA ASN A 21 -10.16 10.47 1.32
C ASN A 21 -11.60 10.16 1.77
N TYR A 22 -12.56 9.89 0.87
CA TYR A 22 -14.00 9.90 1.20
C TYR A 22 -14.79 8.63 0.84
N GLY A 23 -14.18 7.44 0.87
CA GLY A 23 -14.93 6.18 0.82
C GLY A 23 -14.59 5.23 -0.33
N ILE A 24 -13.33 5.22 -0.77
CA ILE A 24 -12.85 4.16 -1.66
C ILE A 24 -12.57 2.91 -0.81
N PRO A 25 -13.21 1.76 -1.10
CA PRO A 25 -12.91 0.53 -0.42
C PRO A 25 -11.47 0.07 -0.69
N ILE A 26 -10.81 -0.43 0.35
CA ILE A 26 -9.43 -0.91 0.28
C ILE A 26 -9.33 -2.32 0.85
N GLU A 27 -8.37 -3.08 0.34
CA GLU A 27 -8.05 -4.42 0.81
C GLU A 27 -6.76 -4.39 1.62
N GLN A 28 -6.80 -5.00 2.80
CA GLN A 28 -5.63 -5.39 3.56
C GLN A 28 -5.18 -6.75 3.04
N VAL A 29 -3.96 -6.81 2.55
CA VAL A 29 -3.40 -8.00 1.93
C VAL A 29 -2.17 -8.42 2.72
N ASP A 30 -2.05 -9.72 2.95
CA ASP A 30 -0.84 -10.31 3.50
C ASP A 30 0.31 -10.13 2.50
N ALA A 31 1.38 -9.45 2.92
CA ALA A 31 2.44 -9.03 2.01
C ALA A 31 3.26 -10.21 1.45
N GLU A 32 3.28 -11.34 2.16
CA GLU A 32 4.07 -12.52 1.78
C GLU A 32 3.25 -13.47 0.90
N THR A 33 2.00 -13.75 1.29
CA THR A 33 1.13 -14.73 0.63
C THR A 33 0.23 -14.11 -0.43
N GLY A 34 0.07 -12.78 -0.44
CA GLY A 34 -0.83 -12.07 -1.34
C GLY A 34 -2.32 -12.31 -1.06
N LYS A 35 -2.67 -12.97 0.06
CA LYS A 35 -4.05 -13.26 0.44
C LYS A 35 -4.73 -12.02 1.00
N ILE A 36 -5.98 -11.80 0.60
CA ILE A 36 -6.82 -10.76 1.21
C ILE A 36 -7.15 -11.20 2.64
N ILE A 37 -6.76 -10.37 3.60
CA ILE A 37 -7.05 -10.57 5.03
C ILE A 37 -8.42 -9.96 5.34
N GLU A 38 -8.63 -8.71 4.93
CA GLU A 38 -9.86 -7.97 5.22
C GLU A 38 -10.10 -6.87 4.16
N THR A 39 -11.37 -6.54 3.91
CA THR A 39 -11.77 -5.42 3.05
C THR A 39 -12.45 -4.35 3.90
N PHE A 40 -11.99 -3.11 3.78
CA PHE A 40 -12.55 -1.96 4.49
C PHE A 40 -13.24 -1.03 3.51
N SER A 41 -14.32 -0.38 3.93
CA SER A 41 -15.00 0.63 3.12
C SER A 41 -14.17 1.91 2.91
N SER A 42 -13.12 2.12 3.71
CA SER A 42 -12.18 3.23 3.55
C SER A 42 -10.89 3.03 4.35
N SER A 43 -9.86 3.80 4.01
CA SER A 43 -8.63 3.91 4.81
C SER A 43 -8.85 4.38 6.25
N ARG A 44 -9.93 5.15 6.51
CA ARG A 44 -10.32 5.53 7.87
C ARG A 44 -10.78 4.32 8.68
N LYS A 45 -11.61 3.46 8.09
CA LYS A 45 -12.08 2.24 8.77
C LYS A 45 -10.94 1.26 9.02
N ALA A 46 -10.03 1.12 8.06
CA ALA A 46 -8.81 0.37 8.24
C ALA A 46 -8.00 0.89 9.44
N HIS A 47 -7.75 2.21 9.50
CA HIS A 47 -7.04 2.83 10.64
C HIS A 47 -7.74 2.59 11.98
N GLU A 48 -9.07 2.77 12.05
CA GLU A 48 -9.84 2.56 13.28
C GLU A 48 -9.64 1.14 13.84
N LYS A 49 -9.56 0.14 12.94
CA LYS A 49 -9.39 -1.28 13.25
C LYS A 49 -7.93 -1.68 13.52
N THR A 50 -7.01 -1.33 12.64
CA THR A 50 -5.60 -1.81 12.67
C THR A 50 -4.65 -0.87 13.38
N LYS A 51 -5.08 0.36 13.69
CA LYS A 51 -4.26 1.47 14.22
C LYS A 51 -3.10 1.91 13.31
N VAL A 52 -3.01 1.37 12.09
CA VAL A 52 -2.03 1.80 11.08
C VAL A 52 -2.38 3.21 10.62
N SER A 53 -1.39 4.10 10.55
CA SER A 53 -1.63 5.50 10.19
C SER A 53 -2.18 5.64 8.76
N ARG A 54 -3.23 6.45 8.59
CA ARG A 54 -3.83 6.71 7.28
C ARG A 54 -2.82 7.30 6.29
N CYS A 55 -1.87 8.09 6.77
CA CYS A 55 -0.85 8.71 5.93
C CYS A 55 0.08 7.67 5.29
N ILE A 56 0.45 6.61 6.02
CA ILE A 56 1.32 5.55 5.49
C ILE A 56 0.53 4.57 4.61
N ILE A 57 -0.72 4.26 4.96
CA ILE A 57 -1.62 3.48 4.07
C ILE A 57 -1.77 4.21 2.74
N LYS A 58 -2.03 5.52 2.77
CA LYS A 58 -2.15 6.35 1.57
C LYS A 58 -0.88 6.32 0.71
N ARG A 59 0.30 6.36 1.33
CA ARG A 59 1.57 6.24 0.59
C ARG A 59 1.66 4.91 -0.15
N VAL A 60 1.22 3.81 0.45
CA VAL A 60 1.17 2.50 -0.21
C VAL A 60 0.16 2.52 -1.37
N LEU A 61 -1.06 3.02 -1.15
CA LEU A 61 -2.07 3.14 -2.21
C LEU A 61 -1.61 4.02 -3.39
N GLU A 62 -0.84 5.07 -3.12
CA GLU A 62 -0.23 5.95 -4.13
C GLU A 62 1.07 5.39 -4.73
N ARG A 63 1.51 4.21 -4.28
CA ARG A 63 2.76 3.54 -4.69
C ARG A 63 4.00 4.41 -4.47
N ARG A 64 4.07 5.04 -3.30
CA ARG A 64 5.15 5.95 -2.90
C ARG A 64 5.90 5.42 -1.69
N GLY A 65 7.20 5.18 -1.84
CA GLY A 65 8.07 4.75 -0.74
C GLY A 65 7.96 3.24 -0.51
N LYS A 66 7.78 2.82 0.75
CA LYS A 66 7.68 1.40 1.11
C LYS A 66 6.38 0.77 0.61
N ALA A 67 6.45 -0.50 0.23
CA ALA A 67 5.30 -1.28 -0.24
C ALA A 67 4.34 -1.67 0.87
N THR A 68 4.77 -1.62 2.13
CA THR A 68 3.96 -2.06 3.26
C THR A 68 3.71 -0.92 4.25
N ALA A 69 2.59 -1.02 4.95
CA ALA A 69 2.25 -0.15 6.07
C ALA A 69 1.67 -1.00 7.21
N GLY A 70 2.36 -0.99 8.36
CA GLY A 70 1.98 -1.79 9.52
C GLY A 70 2.11 -3.30 9.29
N GLY A 71 3.02 -3.74 8.42
CA GLY A 71 3.21 -5.16 8.08
C GLY A 71 2.30 -5.69 6.96
N PHE A 72 1.39 -4.86 6.44
CA PHE A 72 0.45 -5.27 5.40
C PHE A 72 0.67 -4.53 4.08
N PHE A 73 0.30 -5.18 2.98
CA PHE A 73 0.11 -4.53 1.69
C PHE A 73 -1.30 -3.96 1.61
N TRP A 74 -1.45 -2.82 0.95
CA TRP A 74 -2.72 -2.12 0.80
C TRP A 74 -2.97 -1.79 -0.66
N ARG A 75 -4.15 -2.15 -1.16
CA ARG A 75 -4.59 -1.82 -2.52
C ARG A 75 -6.04 -1.41 -2.55
N ILE A 76 -6.46 -0.74 -3.63
CA ILE A 76 -7.88 -0.46 -3.83
C ILE A 76 -8.60 -1.78 -4.12
N GLN A 77 -9.82 -1.93 -3.62
CA GLN A 77 -10.61 -3.13 -3.86
C GLN A 77 -10.72 -3.43 -5.37
N GLY A 78 -10.41 -4.67 -5.76
CA GLY A 78 -10.42 -5.10 -7.16
C GLY A 78 -9.15 -4.78 -7.97
N GLU A 79 -8.17 -4.08 -7.39
CA GLU A 79 -6.82 -4.03 -7.98
C GLU A 79 -6.09 -5.36 -7.76
N THR A 80 -5.23 -5.73 -8.70
CA THR A 80 -4.42 -6.95 -8.63
C THR A 80 -2.95 -6.63 -8.41
N HIS A 81 -2.66 -5.54 -7.71
CA HIS A 81 -1.29 -5.14 -7.43
C HIS A 81 -0.63 -6.06 -6.41
N GLU A 82 0.67 -6.21 -6.57
CA GLU A 82 1.58 -6.92 -5.68
C GLU A 82 2.52 -5.91 -5.00
N PRO A 83 3.07 -6.23 -3.82
CA PRO A 83 4.08 -5.41 -3.17
C PRO A 83 5.28 -5.21 -4.11
N TRP A 84 5.79 -3.98 -4.19
CA TRP A 84 7.05 -3.70 -4.90
C TRP A 84 8.25 -3.93 -3.97
N PRO A 85 9.45 -4.21 -4.53
CA PRO A 85 10.65 -4.34 -3.71
C PRO A 85 10.89 -3.04 -2.95
N ASP A 86 11.40 -3.16 -1.73
CA ASP A 86 11.78 -1.99 -0.94
C ASP A 86 12.81 -1.15 -1.72
N PRO A 87 12.68 0.19 -1.70
CA PRO A 87 13.66 1.03 -2.35
C PRO A 87 15.03 0.78 -1.71
N GLU A 88 16.07 0.69 -2.54
CA GLU A 88 17.47 0.60 -2.08
C GLU A 88 17.72 1.65 -0.99
N PRO A 89 18.43 1.29 0.09
CA PRO A 89 18.74 2.23 1.16
C PRO A 89 19.45 3.44 0.58
N THR A 90 18.79 4.60 0.67
CA THR A 90 19.35 5.86 0.14
C THR A 90 20.49 6.39 1.01
N ASN A 91 20.67 5.84 2.21
CA ASN A 91 21.77 6.19 3.10
C ASN A 91 23.05 5.50 2.64
N ARG A 92 23.86 6.24 1.87
CA ARG A 92 25.20 5.82 1.42
C ARG A 92 26.28 6.09 2.46
N ASN A 93 25.93 6.60 3.64
CA ASN A 93 26.93 6.88 4.66
C ASN A 93 27.51 5.55 5.16
N PRO A 94 28.84 5.42 5.20
CA PRO A 94 29.48 4.23 5.75
C PRO A 94 29.06 4.05 7.21
N VAL A 95 28.82 2.81 7.59
CA VAL A 95 28.56 2.42 8.98
C VAL A 95 29.84 1.80 9.54
N GLU A 96 30.16 2.15 10.78
CA GLU A 96 31.28 1.55 11.54
C GLU A 96 30.70 0.61 12.61
N GLN A 97 31.30 -0.57 12.77
CA GLN A 97 30.99 -1.49 13.86
C GLN A 97 31.90 -1.16 15.05
N LEU A 98 31.32 -0.80 16.19
CA LEU A 98 32.03 -0.56 17.44
C LEU A 98 31.75 -1.71 18.41
N ASP A 99 32.81 -2.27 18.98
CA ASP A 99 32.69 -3.23 20.06
C ASP A 99 32.42 -2.48 21.38
N PHE A 100 31.50 -3.01 22.19
CA PHE A 100 31.32 -2.52 23.55
C PHE A 100 32.45 -3.06 24.42
N GLU A 101 33.32 -2.19 24.92
CA GLU A 101 34.20 -2.54 26.03
C GLU A 101 33.33 -2.83 27.27
N THR A 102 33.55 -4.00 27.88
CA THR A 102 32.81 -4.50 29.05
C THR A 102 33.41 -3.99 30.34
#